data_AF-A0A941XTV6-F1
#
_entry.id   AF-A0A941XTV6-F1
#
_cell.length_a   1.000
_cell.length_b   1.000
_cell.length_c   1.000
_cell.angle_alpha   90.00
_cell.angle_beta   90.00
_cell.angle_gamma   90.00
#
_symmetry.space_group_name_H-M   'P 1'
#
loop_
_entity.id
_entity.type
_entity.pdbx_description
1 polymer ?
#
loop_
_entity_poly.entity_id
_entity_poly.type
_entity_poly.pdbx_seq_one_letter_code
_entity_poly.pdbx_strand_id
1 'polypeptide(L)'
;MILILSACFLLAACTGCAREASEGTPPPQSFEGFQTEGEATGGGTLLNANINAVGAAEENGDVRLTLGFIGGSRMSGGTDEREVANVPRYAVTLLPQPTRLAVSFDSITYWDYLRDLDLSASGFLLGSFGTVFEGSEAFTLYFQLAGEAAFQVVEHETSIEILLRPIAAQAAEPEAQETPAADAIDIVADEYAAADERYYVVANAFEAYCAGTFSSGCGMTPVLAADHSTVLLISEGVSAKSEAERLRERILTEEPGAVPSDWSVVKLKNGALPAYDETMEYMAAYDQLPARIDGKETALTPLIPDGLLLSVTPQRDGFLYSRRITRGSLAETYTYEQLCVQSMGGVSKPLLSFEFQTIESAKYSPDGRRLAVLERAAESAHLYIFDLDTKELLTDLTDMGFGDTVSAYVWDSMGGRVFSIGGSGEISIHQYDFNVPTESKRHTVVDRKGVDEGSLAFFDGELYFCETTLEGGGMIYRIKPEGGTRRSYMEGSAFALSGDGRYMAFSASGDDALGGGETHFGIRDMHNGALTTITDEFSVYTFLWSYDGSRLYYIENRLSGSAGEETESTGDANDAYPYRLWVYDIASGESRTIADLPYASIAVSHRADEVYLCYTDGATLGDVVRATYIIPAG
;
A
#
# COMPACT_ATOMS: atom_id res chain seq x y z
N MET A 1 -49.69 -65.14 11.25
CA MET A 1 -50.29 -64.28 10.22
C MET A 1 -49.34 -64.29 9.04
N ILE A 2 -49.75 -64.96 7.95
CA ILE A 2 -49.26 -64.87 6.55
C ILE A 2 -47.73 -65.02 6.37
N LEU A 3 -47.25 -66.23 6.06
CA LEU A 3 -46.92 -66.74 4.69
C LEU A 3 -45.67 -66.06 4.07
N ILE A 4 -44.75 -66.69 3.33
CA ILE A 4 -44.39 -68.08 2.98
C ILE A 4 -43.17 -67.92 2.02
N LEU A 5 -42.19 -68.84 2.11
CA LEU A 5 -41.28 -69.36 1.04
C LEU A 5 -40.41 -68.38 0.21
N SER A 6 -39.23 -68.73 -0.29
CA SER A 6 -38.64 -70.04 -0.64
C SER A 6 -37.11 -69.88 -0.76
N ALA A 7 -36.31 -70.74 -0.11
CA ALA A 7 -35.70 -71.96 -0.67
C ALA A 7 -34.51 -71.66 -1.61
N CYS A 8 -33.26 -71.84 -1.17
CA CYS A 8 -32.48 -73.10 -1.05
C CYS A 8 -31.60 -73.40 -2.27
N PHE A 9 -30.29 -73.51 -2.06
CA PHE A 9 -29.34 -74.60 -2.43
C PHE A 9 -27.92 -74.01 -2.66
N LEU A 10 -26.95 -74.18 -1.75
CA LEU A 10 -26.02 -75.30 -1.52
C LEU A 10 -24.92 -75.46 -2.59
N LEU A 11 -23.70 -75.77 -2.09
CA LEU A 11 -22.44 -76.21 -2.74
C LEU A 11 -21.37 -75.12 -2.82
N ALA A 12 -20.09 -75.34 -2.49
CA ALA A 12 -19.41 -76.43 -1.79
C ALA A 12 -18.03 -75.87 -1.38
N ALA A 13 -17.58 -76.16 -0.16
CA ALA A 13 -16.23 -75.87 0.29
C ALA A 13 -15.27 -76.94 -0.24
N CYS A 14 -14.25 -76.51 -1.00
CA CYS A 14 -13.03 -77.27 -1.21
C CYS A 14 -11.84 -76.36 -0.87
N THR A 15 -11.18 -76.71 0.23
CA THR A 15 -9.85 -76.25 0.65
C THR A 15 -8.79 -76.59 -0.40
N GLY A 16 -7.91 -75.63 -0.72
CA GLY A 16 -6.72 -75.85 -1.54
C GLY A 16 -5.70 -74.72 -1.44
N CYS A 17 -4.65 -74.99 -0.65
CA CYS A 17 -3.31 -74.38 -0.65
C CYS A 17 -3.18 -72.85 -0.45
N ALA A 18 -2.97 -72.47 0.83
CA ALA A 18 -2.24 -71.26 1.17
C ALA A 18 -0.79 -71.38 0.66
N ARG A 19 -0.37 -70.44 -0.18
CA ARG A 19 1.03 -70.17 -0.50
C ARG A 19 1.33 -68.81 0.14
N GLU A 20 2.17 -68.83 1.17
CA GLU A 20 2.72 -67.62 1.78
C GLU A 20 3.34 -66.76 0.67
N ALA A 21 2.76 -65.59 0.43
CA ALA A 21 3.39 -64.54 -0.34
C ALA A 21 4.37 -63.84 0.60
N SER A 22 5.65 -63.95 0.29
CA SER A 22 6.69 -63.13 0.91
C SER A 22 6.29 -61.66 0.80
N GLU A 23 6.30 -60.95 1.92
CA GLU A 23 6.37 -59.48 1.98
C GLU A 23 7.69 -59.07 1.31
N GLY A 24 7.66 -58.99 -0.02
CA GLY A 24 8.70 -58.35 -0.81
C GLY A 24 8.49 -56.85 -0.72
N THR A 25 9.56 -56.13 -0.40
CA THR A 25 9.67 -54.68 -0.60
C THR A 25 9.02 -54.32 -1.95
N PRO A 26 8.10 -53.33 -2.01
CA PRO A 26 7.54 -52.91 -3.28
C PRO A 26 8.70 -52.61 -4.25
N PRO A 27 8.59 -53.02 -5.53
CA PRO A 27 9.65 -52.78 -6.50
C PRO A 27 9.97 -51.27 -6.53
N PRO A 28 11.26 -50.89 -6.67
CA PRO A 28 11.64 -49.49 -6.72
C PRO A 28 10.86 -48.77 -7.81
N GLN A 29 10.35 -47.57 -7.49
CA GLN A 29 9.63 -46.72 -8.43
C GLN A 29 10.53 -46.44 -9.65
N SER A 30 10.05 -46.77 -10.85
CA SER A 30 10.81 -46.49 -12.08
C SER A 30 10.66 -45.02 -12.45
N PHE A 31 11.75 -44.39 -12.89
CA PHE A 31 11.79 -43.04 -13.44
C PHE A 31 12.31 -43.03 -14.89
N GLU A 32 12.26 -44.17 -15.57
CA GLU A 32 12.68 -44.25 -16.98
C GLU A 32 11.86 -43.28 -17.85
N GLY A 33 12.55 -42.36 -18.55
CA GLY A 33 11.94 -41.31 -19.37
C GLY A 33 11.62 -40.00 -18.63
N PHE A 34 11.78 -39.95 -17.31
CA PHE A 34 11.60 -38.74 -16.50
C PHE A 34 12.95 -38.10 -16.16
N GLN A 35 12.93 -36.79 -15.97
CA GLN A 35 14.04 -35.96 -15.50
C GLN A 35 13.82 -35.63 -14.02
N THR A 36 14.86 -35.81 -13.19
CA THR A 36 14.85 -35.39 -11.78
C THR A 36 15.66 -34.11 -11.54
N GLU A 37 16.52 -33.77 -12.49
CA GLU A 37 17.38 -32.57 -12.49
C GLU A 37 17.51 -32.06 -13.93
N GLY A 38 17.86 -30.77 -14.09
CA GLY A 38 18.08 -30.14 -15.38
C GLY A 38 16.85 -29.42 -15.94
N GLU A 39 16.90 -29.14 -17.25
CA GLU A 39 15.92 -28.35 -17.96
C GLU A 39 15.43 -29.09 -19.22
N ALA A 40 14.13 -29.04 -19.48
CA ALA A 40 13.55 -29.46 -20.75
C ALA A 40 13.09 -28.25 -21.56
N THR A 41 13.63 -28.08 -22.76
CA THR A 41 13.34 -26.93 -23.63
C THR A 41 12.63 -27.36 -24.91
N GLY A 42 11.75 -26.50 -25.43
CA GLY A 42 11.08 -26.75 -26.70
C GLY A 42 10.39 -25.51 -27.27
N GLY A 43 9.46 -25.75 -28.19
CA GLY A 43 8.66 -24.73 -28.85
C GLY A 43 9.41 -23.88 -29.87
N GLY A 44 8.74 -22.82 -30.32
CA GLY A 44 9.24 -21.89 -31.33
C GLY A 44 8.70 -20.48 -31.15
N THR A 45 9.08 -19.56 -32.04
CA THR A 45 8.57 -18.19 -31.98
C THR A 45 7.07 -18.16 -32.23
N LEU A 46 6.31 -17.60 -31.28
CA LEU A 46 4.88 -17.41 -31.39
C LEU A 46 4.52 -15.97 -31.03
N LEU A 47 4.01 -15.21 -31.98
CA LEU A 47 3.58 -13.83 -31.77
C LEU A 47 2.18 -13.77 -31.20
N ASN A 48 1.97 -12.88 -30.22
CA ASN A 48 0.70 -12.71 -29.51
C ASN A 48 0.26 -14.01 -28.83
N ALA A 49 1.21 -14.73 -28.23
CA ALA A 49 0.95 -16.01 -27.59
C ALA A 49 -0.02 -15.84 -26.41
N ASN A 50 -0.99 -16.73 -26.32
CA ASN A 50 -1.99 -16.77 -25.27
C ASN A 50 -2.00 -18.16 -24.63
N ILE A 51 -1.79 -18.23 -23.32
CA ILE A 51 -2.09 -19.45 -22.55
C ILE A 51 -3.59 -19.45 -22.30
N ASN A 52 -4.34 -20.16 -23.14
CA ASN A 52 -5.80 -20.12 -23.09
C ASN A 52 -6.42 -21.13 -22.12
N ALA A 53 -5.68 -22.18 -21.79
CA ALA A 53 -6.14 -23.21 -20.87
C ALA A 53 -4.96 -23.81 -20.10
N VAL A 54 -5.16 -24.03 -18.81
CA VAL A 54 -4.27 -24.81 -17.96
C VAL A 54 -5.15 -25.81 -17.20
N GLY A 55 -4.81 -27.09 -17.29
CA GLY A 55 -5.55 -28.16 -16.63
C GLY A 55 -4.64 -29.16 -15.95
N ALA A 56 -5.15 -29.79 -14.89
CA ALA A 56 -4.50 -30.88 -14.19
C ALA A 56 -5.37 -32.13 -14.20
N ALA A 57 -4.75 -33.30 -14.31
CA ALA A 57 -5.40 -34.59 -14.13
C ALA A 57 -4.46 -35.55 -13.39
N GLU A 58 -5.00 -36.41 -12.53
CA GLU A 58 -4.24 -37.45 -11.84
C GLU A 58 -4.57 -38.83 -12.42
N GLU A 59 -3.55 -39.57 -12.83
CA GLU A 59 -3.71 -40.91 -13.39
C GLU A 59 -2.58 -41.82 -12.90
N ASN A 60 -2.93 -42.93 -12.24
CA ASN A 60 -1.98 -43.92 -11.70
C ASN A 60 -0.90 -43.34 -10.75
N GLY A 61 -1.22 -42.24 -10.05
CA GLY A 61 -0.30 -41.56 -9.13
C GLY A 61 0.65 -40.56 -9.79
N ASP A 62 0.64 -40.45 -11.13
CA ASP A 62 1.27 -39.35 -11.85
C ASP A 62 0.27 -38.21 -12.04
N VAL A 63 0.76 -36.98 -12.04
CA VAL A 63 -0.02 -35.77 -12.29
C VAL A 63 0.31 -35.25 -13.68
N ARG A 64 -0.69 -35.15 -14.55
CA ARG A 64 -0.57 -34.56 -15.89
C ARG A 64 -1.03 -33.12 -15.84
N LEU A 65 -0.11 -32.20 -16.11
CA LEU A 65 -0.39 -30.80 -16.39
C LEU A 65 -0.47 -30.59 -17.91
N THR A 66 -1.48 -29.88 -18.38
CA THR A 66 -1.64 -29.53 -19.80
C THR A 66 -1.78 -28.02 -19.93
N LEU A 67 -0.90 -27.39 -20.72
CA LEU A 67 -0.99 -25.97 -21.06
C LEU A 67 -1.33 -25.87 -22.55
N GLY A 68 -2.46 -25.23 -22.86
CA GLY A 68 -2.94 -24.97 -24.22
C GLY A 68 -2.57 -23.57 -24.68
N PHE A 69 -2.31 -23.42 -25.98
CA PHE A 69 -1.92 -22.16 -26.59
C PHE A 69 -2.77 -21.81 -27.81
N ILE A 70 -3.10 -20.52 -27.90
CA ILE A 70 -3.66 -19.88 -29.10
C ILE A 70 -2.93 -18.57 -29.39
N GLY A 71 -3.21 -17.95 -30.54
CA GLY A 71 -2.71 -16.62 -30.88
C GLY A 71 -3.81 -15.58 -30.70
N GLY A 72 -3.51 -14.48 -30.03
CA GLY A 72 -4.49 -13.42 -29.75
C GLY A 72 -5.41 -13.73 -28.57
N SER A 73 -6.16 -12.73 -28.14
CA SER A 73 -7.20 -12.85 -27.11
C SER A 73 -8.34 -11.89 -27.43
N ARG A 74 -9.54 -12.45 -27.64
CA ARG A 74 -10.75 -11.63 -27.74
C ARG A 74 -11.15 -11.05 -26.39
N MET A 75 -10.64 -11.65 -25.32
CA MET A 75 -11.06 -11.39 -23.95
C MET A 75 -10.21 -10.35 -23.23
N SER A 76 -8.92 -10.27 -23.57
CA SER A 76 -7.94 -9.44 -22.86
C SER A 76 -7.23 -8.42 -23.76
N GLY A 77 -7.29 -8.58 -25.09
CA GLY A 77 -6.61 -7.69 -26.05
C GLY A 77 -7.46 -7.14 -27.18
N GLY A 78 -8.73 -7.55 -27.30
CA GLY A 78 -9.58 -7.20 -28.44
C GLY A 78 -9.06 -7.69 -29.80
N THR A 79 -8.10 -8.62 -29.80
CA THR A 79 -7.49 -9.21 -30.99
C THR A 79 -8.22 -10.50 -31.37
N ASP A 80 -8.31 -10.80 -32.66
CA ASP A 80 -8.93 -12.05 -33.10
C ASP A 80 -8.10 -13.25 -32.67
N GLU A 81 -8.76 -14.19 -32.01
CA GLU A 81 -8.19 -15.50 -31.68
C GLU A 81 -7.96 -16.31 -32.95
N ARG A 82 -6.80 -16.95 -33.03
CA ARG A 82 -6.38 -17.82 -34.12
C ARG A 82 -5.69 -19.06 -33.59
N GLU A 83 -5.81 -20.13 -34.35
CA GLU A 83 -5.04 -21.35 -34.14
C GLU A 83 -3.55 -21.10 -34.38
N VAL A 84 -2.70 -21.85 -33.68
CA VAL A 84 -1.25 -21.70 -33.72
C VAL A 84 -0.62 -22.94 -34.33
N ALA A 85 0.48 -22.76 -35.07
CA ALA A 85 1.18 -23.86 -35.74
C ALA A 85 2.26 -24.53 -34.87
N ASN A 86 2.54 -23.92 -33.71
CA ASN A 86 3.51 -24.39 -32.73
C ASN A 86 3.24 -23.71 -31.38
N VAL A 87 3.73 -24.34 -30.31
CA VAL A 87 3.75 -23.72 -28.98
C VAL A 87 4.85 -22.66 -28.88
N PRO A 88 4.71 -21.66 -27.96
CA PRO A 88 5.76 -20.68 -27.68
C PRO A 88 7.04 -21.36 -27.23
N ARG A 89 8.19 -20.71 -27.45
CA ARG A 89 9.46 -21.21 -26.92
C ARG A 89 9.39 -21.27 -25.39
N TYR A 90 9.75 -22.43 -24.84
CA TYR A 90 9.67 -22.67 -23.41
C TYR A 90 10.88 -23.41 -22.84
N ALA A 91 11.03 -23.29 -21.52
CA ALA A 91 11.91 -24.07 -20.68
C ALA A 91 11.16 -24.53 -19.42
N VAL A 92 11.26 -25.82 -19.09
CA VAL A 92 10.69 -26.42 -17.88
C VAL A 92 11.82 -26.83 -16.94
N THR A 93 11.76 -26.36 -15.69
CA THR A 93 12.77 -26.64 -14.66
C THR A 93 12.09 -26.95 -13.33
N LEU A 94 12.62 -27.92 -12.58
CA LEU A 94 12.26 -28.12 -11.18
C LEU A 94 13.18 -27.31 -10.27
N LEU A 95 12.59 -26.49 -9.41
CA LEU A 95 13.28 -25.76 -8.37
C LEU A 95 13.37 -26.60 -7.08
N PRO A 96 14.44 -26.42 -6.28
CA PRO A 96 14.66 -27.15 -5.04
C PRO A 96 13.61 -26.82 -3.97
N GLN A 97 13.72 -27.47 -2.81
CA GLN A 97 12.77 -27.33 -1.72
C GLN A 97 12.55 -25.87 -1.27
N PRO A 98 11.30 -25.44 -1.00
CA PRO A 98 10.06 -26.17 -1.25
C PRO A 98 9.84 -26.37 -2.76
N THR A 99 9.60 -27.60 -3.23
CA THR A 99 9.70 -27.93 -4.66
C THR A 99 8.68 -27.20 -5.53
N ARG A 100 9.12 -26.63 -6.66
CA ARG A 100 8.25 -25.94 -7.63
C ARG A 100 8.60 -26.37 -9.04
N LEU A 101 7.62 -26.47 -9.91
CA LEU A 101 7.84 -26.55 -11.35
C LEU A 101 7.78 -25.14 -11.92
N ALA A 102 8.85 -24.68 -12.56
CA ALA A 102 8.90 -23.42 -13.29
C ALA A 102 8.79 -23.71 -14.80
N VAL A 103 7.84 -23.06 -15.48
CA VAL A 103 7.65 -23.12 -16.93
C VAL A 103 7.87 -21.72 -17.50
N SER A 104 9.07 -21.47 -17.99
CA SER A 104 9.50 -20.17 -18.52
C SER A 104 9.25 -20.09 -20.01
N PHE A 105 8.83 -18.93 -20.49
CA PHE A 105 8.54 -18.61 -21.88
C PHE A 105 9.24 -17.32 -22.30
N ASP A 106 9.72 -17.27 -23.54
CA ASP A 106 10.36 -16.06 -24.10
C ASP A 106 9.38 -14.87 -24.16
N SER A 107 8.11 -15.14 -24.49
CA SER A 107 7.06 -14.13 -24.61
C SER A 107 5.68 -14.77 -24.49
N ILE A 108 4.86 -14.26 -23.56
CA ILE A 108 3.42 -14.55 -23.46
C ILE A 108 2.68 -13.22 -23.37
N THR A 109 1.73 -13.01 -24.28
CA THR A 109 0.99 -11.75 -24.36
C THR A 109 -0.33 -11.82 -23.59
N TYR A 110 -0.92 -13.01 -23.49
CA TYR A 110 -2.23 -13.21 -22.85
C TYR A 110 -2.28 -14.49 -21.99
N TRP A 111 -3.15 -14.48 -20.99
CA TRP A 111 -3.24 -15.44 -19.88
C TRP A 111 -4.70 -15.73 -19.57
N ASP A 112 -5.44 -16.12 -20.61
CA ASP A 112 -6.88 -16.33 -20.50
C ASP A 112 -7.24 -17.51 -19.57
N TYR A 113 -6.29 -18.42 -19.33
CA TYR A 113 -6.44 -19.56 -18.42
C TYR A 113 -6.84 -19.18 -16.99
N LEU A 114 -6.50 -17.98 -16.50
CA LEU A 114 -6.79 -17.56 -15.12
C LEU A 114 -8.29 -17.58 -14.77
N ARG A 115 -9.17 -17.54 -15.79
CA ARG A 115 -10.63 -17.52 -15.58
C ARG A 115 -11.20 -18.86 -15.18
N ASP A 116 -10.63 -19.95 -15.70
CA ASP A 116 -11.14 -21.32 -15.55
C ASP A 116 -10.07 -22.26 -14.96
N LEU A 117 -9.05 -21.70 -14.29
CA LEU A 117 -7.99 -22.47 -13.68
C LEU A 117 -8.53 -23.30 -12.51
N ASP A 118 -8.49 -24.62 -12.69
CA ASP A 118 -8.78 -25.59 -11.64
C ASP A 118 -7.67 -26.65 -11.57
N LEU A 119 -6.88 -26.60 -10.49
CA LEU A 119 -5.82 -27.57 -10.21
C LEU A 119 -6.23 -28.58 -9.13
N SER A 120 -7.48 -28.53 -8.64
CA SER A 120 -7.96 -29.36 -7.52
C SER A 120 -8.01 -30.86 -7.83
N ALA A 121 -7.81 -31.24 -9.09
CA ALA A 121 -7.76 -32.62 -9.54
C ALA A 121 -6.59 -33.43 -8.94
N SER A 122 -5.56 -32.78 -8.37
CA SER A 122 -4.51 -33.48 -7.62
C SER A 122 -4.13 -32.74 -6.32
N GLY A 123 -4.01 -33.49 -5.22
CA GLY A 123 -3.49 -32.96 -3.96
C GLY A 123 -1.99 -32.66 -3.98
N PHE A 124 -1.29 -33.02 -5.06
CA PHE A 124 0.14 -32.75 -5.22
C PHE A 124 0.43 -31.34 -5.76
N LEU A 125 -0.53 -30.72 -6.45
CA LEU A 125 -0.44 -29.34 -6.90
C LEU A 125 -1.09 -28.43 -5.86
N LEU A 126 -0.27 -27.67 -5.13
CA LEU A 126 -0.75 -26.79 -4.06
C LEU A 126 -1.30 -25.46 -4.60
N GLY A 127 -0.88 -25.07 -5.81
CA GLY A 127 -1.33 -23.87 -6.49
C GLY A 127 -0.41 -23.50 -7.65
N SER A 128 -0.73 -22.39 -8.33
CA SER A 128 0.12 -21.82 -9.37
C SER A 128 0.07 -20.30 -9.36
N PHE A 129 1.16 -19.68 -9.80
CA PHE A 129 1.25 -18.23 -9.98
C PHE A 129 2.23 -17.93 -11.11
N GLY A 130 2.03 -16.82 -11.81
CA GLY A 130 2.93 -16.39 -12.87
C GLY A 130 3.87 -15.28 -12.43
N THR A 131 4.89 -14.99 -13.22
CA THR A 131 5.80 -13.85 -13.01
C THR A 131 6.15 -13.21 -14.35
N VAL A 132 6.13 -11.88 -14.38
CA VAL A 132 6.72 -11.06 -15.45
C VAL A 132 7.56 -9.98 -14.79
N PHE A 133 8.73 -9.74 -15.39
CA PHE A 133 9.60 -8.66 -14.96
C PHE A 133 9.24 -7.37 -15.71
N GLU A 134 9.23 -6.24 -15.01
CA GLU A 134 9.00 -4.95 -15.62
C GLU A 134 9.99 -4.70 -16.77
N GLY A 135 9.45 -4.32 -17.93
CA GLY A 135 10.24 -4.12 -19.16
C GLY A 135 10.67 -5.41 -19.88
N SER A 136 10.23 -6.58 -19.43
CA SER A 136 10.45 -7.88 -20.08
C SER A 136 9.16 -8.46 -20.66
N GLU A 137 9.25 -9.10 -21.82
CA GLU A 137 8.15 -9.94 -22.34
C GLU A 137 8.20 -11.38 -21.77
N ALA A 138 9.31 -11.75 -21.12
CA ALA A 138 9.47 -13.09 -20.59
C ALA A 138 8.48 -13.38 -19.46
N PHE A 139 7.86 -14.54 -19.53
CA PHE A 139 6.85 -14.98 -18.58
C PHE A 139 7.25 -16.32 -17.99
N THR A 140 7.13 -16.49 -16.67
CA THR A 140 7.30 -17.80 -16.02
C THR A 140 6.05 -18.18 -15.26
N LEU A 141 5.52 -19.38 -15.51
CA LEU A 141 4.43 -19.96 -14.75
C LEU A 141 4.99 -20.98 -13.75
N TYR A 142 4.76 -20.74 -12.47
CA TYR A 142 5.14 -21.64 -11.39
C TYR A 142 3.96 -22.50 -10.96
N PHE A 143 4.24 -23.78 -10.69
CA PHE A 143 3.33 -24.69 -9.99
C PHE A 143 4.01 -25.12 -8.68
N GLN A 144 3.40 -24.76 -7.55
CA GLN A 144 3.89 -25.16 -6.23
C GLN A 144 3.52 -26.64 -6.00
N LEU A 145 4.52 -27.46 -5.70
CA LEU A 145 4.33 -28.90 -5.48
C LEU A 145 4.33 -29.22 -3.99
N ALA A 146 3.62 -30.29 -3.62
CA ALA A 146 3.57 -30.82 -2.24
C ALA A 146 4.84 -31.59 -1.84
N GLY A 147 5.76 -31.85 -2.78
CA GLY A 147 7.01 -32.57 -2.54
C GLY A 147 7.83 -32.72 -3.82
N GLU A 148 8.88 -33.53 -3.75
CA GLU A 148 9.77 -33.78 -4.89
C GLU A 148 9.06 -34.55 -5.99
N ALA A 149 9.43 -34.25 -7.23
CA ALA A 149 8.92 -34.93 -8.41
C ALA A 149 10.04 -35.19 -9.40
N ALA A 150 9.83 -36.20 -10.24
CA ALA A 150 10.47 -36.27 -11.55
C ALA A 150 9.47 -35.74 -12.58
N PHE A 151 9.93 -35.13 -13.67
CA PHE A 151 9.07 -34.59 -14.71
C PHE A 151 9.42 -35.10 -16.11
N GLN A 152 8.42 -35.14 -16.99
CA GLN A 152 8.60 -35.43 -18.41
C GLN A 152 7.74 -34.46 -19.21
N VAL A 153 8.31 -33.87 -20.27
CA VAL A 153 7.59 -32.94 -21.15
C VAL A 153 7.29 -33.62 -22.49
N VAL A 154 6.05 -33.50 -22.93
CA VAL A 154 5.58 -33.91 -24.25
C VAL A 154 5.02 -32.68 -24.96
N GLU A 155 5.64 -32.31 -26.06
CA GLU A 155 5.19 -31.19 -26.90
C GLU A 155 4.21 -31.68 -27.97
N HIS A 156 3.07 -31.01 -28.07
CA HIS A 156 2.09 -31.16 -29.14
C HIS A 156 2.04 -29.88 -29.98
N GLU A 157 1.25 -29.87 -31.06
CA GLU A 157 1.17 -28.72 -31.98
C GLU A 157 0.68 -27.44 -31.29
N THR A 158 -0.31 -27.56 -30.41
CA THR A 158 -0.98 -26.42 -29.74
C THR A 158 -0.96 -26.52 -28.21
N SER A 159 -0.24 -27.49 -27.64
CA SER A 159 -0.17 -27.67 -26.20
C SER A 159 1.15 -28.29 -25.76
N ILE A 160 1.49 -28.08 -24.48
CA ILE A 160 2.51 -28.86 -23.81
C ILE A 160 1.86 -29.67 -22.68
N GLU A 161 2.25 -30.94 -22.59
CA GLU A 161 1.89 -31.81 -21.48
C GLU A 161 3.12 -32.06 -20.62
N ILE A 162 2.99 -31.86 -19.31
CA ILE A 162 4.04 -32.11 -18.34
C ILE A 162 3.53 -33.19 -17.39
N LEU A 163 4.13 -34.38 -17.45
CA LEU A 163 3.87 -35.44 -16.50
C LEU A 163 4.80 -35.27 -15.30
N LEU A 164 4.22 -35.13 -14.12
CA LEU A 164 4.90 -35.11 -12.83
C LEU A 164 4.70 -36.44 -12.13
N ARG A 165 5.80 -37.06 -11.72
CA ARG A 165 5.80 -38.27 -10.90
C ARG A 165 6.33 -37.93 -9.51
N PRO A 166 5.47 -37.89 -8.47
CA PRO A 166 5.90 -37.68 -7.10
C PRO A 166 6.96 -38.71 -6.69
N ILE A 167 8.04 -38.25 -6.08
CA ILE A 167 9.10 -39.10 -5.53
C ILE A 167 8.72 -39.42 -4.09
N ALA A 168 8.54 -40.71 -3.77
CA ALA A 168 8.25 -41.12 -2.41
C ALA A 168 9.42 -40.73 -1.47
N ALA A 169 9.11 -40.01 -0.40
CA ALA A 169 10.09 -39.66 0.63
C ALA A 169 10.75 -40.94 1.16
N GLN A 170 12.05 -41.10 0.89
CA GLN A 170 12.82 -42.17 1.52
C GLN A 170 12.98 -41.79 2.99
N ALA A 171 12.64 -42.71 3.90
CA ALA A 171 12.98 -42.56 5.31
C ALA A 171 14.50 -42.46 5.39
N ALA A 172 15.03 -41.28 5.68
CA ALA A 172 16.45 -41.07 5.85
C ALA A 172 16.97 -42.04 6.93
N GLU A 173 17.89 -42.94 6.55
CA GLU A 173 18.70 -43.62 7.55
C GLU A 173 19.52 -42.54 8.25
N PRO A 174 19.58 -42.52 9.60
CA PRO A 174 20.31 -41.50 10.32
C PRO A 174 21.79 -41.63 9.99
N GLU A 175 22.31 -40.72 9.15
CA GLU A 175 23.74 -40.53 9.01
C GLU A 175 24.29 -40.12 10.38
N ALA A 176 25.29 -40.86 10.85
CA ALA A 176 25.97 -40.56 12.09
C ALA A 176 26.62 -39.17 11.97
N GLN A 177 26.10 -38.20 12.73
CA GLN A 177 26.76 -36.92 12.94
C GLN A 177 28.17 -37.16 13.48
N GLU A 178 29.20 -36.95 12.66
CA GLU A 178 30.56 -36.78 13.16
C GLU A 178 30.59 -35.46 13.94
N THR A 179 30.55 -35.58 15.27
CA THR A 179 30.78 -34.46 16.17
C THR A 179 32.28 -34.11 16.10
N PRO A 180 32.67 -32.88 15.70
CA PRO A 180 34.07 -32.48 15.77
C PRO A 180 34.49 -32.46 17.24
N ALA A 181 35.67 -33.01 17.52
CA ALA A 181 36.25 -32.98 18.86
C ALA A 181 36.50 -31.53 19.29
N ALA A 182 36.01 -31.20 20.49
CA ALA A 182 36.13 -29.89 21.10
C ALA A 182 37.59 -29.59 21.46
N ASP A 183 38.12 -28.51 20.88
CA ASP A 183 39.13 -27.67 21.53
C ASP A 183 38.65 -26.21 21.51
N ALA A 184 38.79 -25.57 22.66
CA ALA A 184 38.03 -24.41 23.11
C ALA A 184 38.39 -23.07 22.45
N ILE A 185 37.38 -22.29 22.04
CA ILE A 185 37.24 -20.84 22.22
C ILE A 185 35.73 -20.53 22.32
N ASP A 186 35.35 -19.62 23.22
CA ASP A 186 33.98 -19.13 23.44
C ASP A 186 33.47 -18.39 22.18
N ILE A 187 32.88 -19.15 21.26
CA ILE A 187 32.17 -18.68 20.07
C ILE A 187 30.75 -19.20 20.24
N VAL A 188 29.75 -18.31 20.11
CA VAL A 188 28.33 -18.67 20.15
C VAL A 188 28.10 -19.89 19.26
N ALA A 189 27.69 -21.01 19.86
CA ALA A 189 27.49 -22.26 19.12
C ALA A 189 26.43 -22.02 18.03
N ASP A 190 26.80 -22.23 16.77
CA ASP A 190 25.90 -22.04 15.63
C ASP A 190 24.74 -23.05 15.69
N GLU A 191 23.56 -22.63 15.27
CA GLU A 191 22.36 -23.47 15.27
C GLU A 191 22.28 -24.21 13.94
N TYR A 192 22.30 -25.54 13.99
CA TYR A 192 22.20 -26.40 12.80
C TYR A 192 20.83 -27.07 12.72
N ALA A 193 20.28 -27.12 11.52
CA ALA A 193 19.00 -27.77 11.23
C ALA A 193 19.14 -29.30 11.35
N ALA A 194 18.03 -29.96 11.72
CA ALA A 194 17.94 -31.42 11.67
C ALA A 194 17.98 -31.92 10.22
N ALA A 195 18.18 -33.23 10.01
CA ALA A 195 18.28 -33.81 8.66
C ALA A 195 17.04 -33.55 7.78
N ASP A 196 15.86 -33.43 8.39
CA ASP A 196 14.58 -33.13 7.72
C ASP A 196 14.21 -31.63 7.75
N GLU A 197 15.13 -30.75 8.15
CA GLU A 197 14.93 -29.30 8.26
C GLU A 197 16.04 -28.54 7.52
N ARG A 198 15.73 -27.31 7.11
CA ARG A 198 16.71 -26.34 6.58
C ARG A 198 16.34 -24.93 7.02
N TYR A 199 17.34 -24.05 7.07
CA TYR A 199 17.12 -22.61 7.19
C TYR A 199 17.01 -21.97 5.81
N TYR A 200 16.13 -20.99 5.71
CA TYR A 200 15.87 -20.23 4.49
C TYR A 200 15.83 -18.74 4.82
N VAL A 201 16.23 -17.92 3.86
CA VAL A 201 15.85 -16.51 3.83
C VAL A 201 14.52 -16.43 3.10
N VAL A 202 13.54 -15.75 3.69
CA VAL A 202 12.22 -15.51 3.11
C VAL A 202 11.95 -14.02 3.10
N ALA A 203 11.34 -13.53 2.01
CA ALA A 203 10.99 -12.11 1.91
C ALA A 203 9.59 -11.83 1.37
N ASN A 204 8.91 -10.86 1.98
CA ASN A 204 7.69 -10.24 1.45
C ASN A 204 8.04 -9.16 0.42
N ALA A 205 8.70 -9.57 -0.66
CA ALA A 205 9.26 -8.65 -1.65
C ALA A 205 8.96 -9.09 -3.09
N PHE A 206 7.89 -9.86 -3.29
CA PHE A 206 7.54 -10.39 -4.61
C PHE A 206 7.22 -9.30 -5.63
N GLU A 207 6.52 -8.24 -5.22
CA GLU A 207 6.24 -7.09 -6.11
C GLU A 207 7.52 -6.38 -6.55
N ALA A 208 8.43 -6.08 -5.60
CA ALA A 208 9.74 -5.50 -5.90
C ALA A 208 10.60 -6.43 -6.78
N TYR A 209 10.50 -7.75 -6.60
CA TYR A 209 11.14 -8.71 -7.49
C TYR A 209 10.62 -8.62 -8.92
N CYS A 210 9.31 -8.56 -9.12
CA CYS A 210 8.71 -8.37 -10.44
C CYS A 210 9.04 -6.99 -11.05
N ALA A 211 9.14 -5.94 -10.24
CA ALA A 211 9.59 -4.61 -10.69
C ALA A 211 11.08 -4.56 -11.08
N GLY A 212 11.83 -5.64 -10.85
CA GLY A 212 13.27 -5.69 -11.13
C GLY A 212 14.10 -4.81 -10.20
N THR A 213 13.58 -4.49 -9.00
CA THR A 213 14.32 -3.72 -7.99
C THR A 213 15.46 -4.51 -7.36
N PHE A 214 15.44 -5.84 -7.49
CA PHE A 214 16.52 -6.73 -7.09
C PHE A 214 17.30 -7.22 -8.30
N SER A 215 18.60 -7.45 -8.11
CA SER A 215 19.39 -8.15 -9.12
C SER A 215 18.86 -9.58 -9.35
N SER A 216 18.83 -10.03 -10.61
CA SER A 216 18.40 -11.39 -10.99
C SER A 216 19.28 -12.51 -10.42
N GLY A 217 20.39 -12.16 -9.76
CA GLY A 217 21.34 -13.05 -9.10
C GLY A 217 21.30 -13.02 -7.57
N CYS A 218 20.31 -12.37 -6.94
CA CYS A 218 20.22 -12.27 -5.48
C CYS A 218 20.00 -13.62 -4.75
N GLY A 219 19.81 -14.71 -5.49
CA GLY A 219 19.68 -16.07 -4.95
C GLY A 219 18.29 -16.37 -4.39
N MET A 220 17.31 -15.54 -4.73
CA MET A 220 15.92 -15.67 -4.30
C MET A 220 15.05 -16.13 -5.46
N THR A 221 14.05 -16.96 -5.16
CA THR A 221 13.06 -17.41 -6.13
C THR A 221 11.65 -17.27 -5.55
N PRO A 222 10.63 -16.97 -6.39
CA PRO A 222 9.25 -16.93 -5.96
C PRO A 222 8.74 -18.26 -5.39
N VAL A 223 7.91 -18.21 -4.35
CA VAL A 223 7.31 -19.35 -3.63
C VAL A 223 5.90 -19.02 -3.18
N LEU A 224 5.01 -20.01 -3.16
CA LEU A 224 3.70 -19.86 -2.53
C LEU A 224 3.83 -19.99 -1.01
N ALA A 225 3.21 -19.09 -0.25
CA ALA A 225 3.11 -19.21 1.20
C ALA A 225 2.14 -20.33 1.61
N ALA A 226 2.16 -20.68 2.89
CA ALA A 226 1.32 -21.73 3.46
C ALA A 226 -0.20 -21.46 3.38
N ASP A 227 -0.61 -20.24 3.06
CA ASP A 227 -2.01 -19.88 2.79
C ASP A 227 -2.47 -20.26 1.37
N HIS A 228 -1.53 -20.71 0.53
CA HIS A 228 -1.71 -21.07 -0.88
C HIS A 228 -2.21 -19.93 -1.79
N SER A 229 -2.08 -18.68 -1.35
CA SER A 229 -2.51 -17.49 -2.11
C SER A 229 -1.43 -16.43 -2.22
N THR A 230 -0.61 -16.27 -1.18
CA THR A 230 0.41 -15.23 -1.13
C THR A 230 1.70 -15.73 -1.76
N VAL A 231 2.35 -14.90 -2.58
CA VAL A 231 3.64 -15.22 -3.18
C VAL A 231 4.74 -14.47 -2.43
N LEU A 232 5.72 -15.21 -1.95
CA LEU A 232 6.92 -14.69 -1.27
C LEU A 232 8.16 -14.98 -2.10
N LEU A 233 9.30 -14.45 -1.69
CA LEU A 233 10.60 -14.90 -2.16
C LEU A 233 11.23 -15.84 -1.14
N ILE A 234 11.97 -16.84 -1.62
CA ILE A 234 12.72 -17.76 -0.76
C ILE A 234 14.07 -18.13 -1.40
N SER A 235 15.10 -18.25 -0.56
CA SER A 235 16.43 -18.72 -0.95
C SER A 235 16.48 -20.23 -1.10
N GLU A 236 17.65 -20.75 -1.52
CA GLU A 236 17.98 -22.16 -1.27
C GLU A 236 18.10 -22.44 0.24
N GLY A 237 17.84 -23.69 0.63
CA GLY A 237 17.89 -24.14 2.01
C GLY A 237 19.31 -24.49 2.48
N VAL A 238 19.75 -23.87 3.58
CA VAL A 238 21.07 -24.11 4.18
C VAL A 238 20.96 -24.82 5.52
N SER A 239 22.03 -25.50 5.94
CA SER A 239 22.01 -26.29 7.19
C SER A 239 22.26 -25.45 8.44
N ALA A 240 22.94 -24.30 8.32
CA ALA A 240 23.33 -23.46 9.45
C ALA A 240 22.56 -22.13 9.46
N LYS A 241 22.05 -21.74 10.63
CA LYS A 241 21.34 -20.45 10.78
C LYS A 241 22.25 -19.27 10.44
N SER A 242 23.50 -19.29 10.88
CA SER A 242 24.45 -18.19 10.58
C SER A 242 24.74 -18.00 9.09
N GLU A 243 24.54 -19.03 8.27
CA GLU A 243 24.70 -18.94 6.82
C GLU A 243 23.50 -18.23 6.18
N ALA A 244 22.28 -18.55 6.63
CA ALA A 244 21.06 -17.86 6.19
C ALA A 244 21.06 -16.39 6.62
N GLU A 245 21.48 -16.07 7.86
CA GLU A 245 21.59 -14.68 8.32
C GLU A 245 22.63 -13.89 7.51
N ARG A 246 23.77 -14.50 7.17
CA ARG A 246 24.78 -13.86 6.29
C ARG A 246 24.25 -13.62 4.89
N LEU A 247 23.43 -14.53 4.35
CA LEU A 247 22.75 -14.31 3.07
C LEU A 247 21.78 -13.12 3.16
N ARG A 248 20.96 -13.06 4.21
CA ARG A 248 20.05 -11.95 4.47
C ARG A 248 20.79 -10.62 4.58
N GLU A 249 21.84 -10.54 5.41
CA GLU A 249 22.65 -9.33 5.57
C GLU A 249 23.30 -8.88 4.26
N ARG A 250 23.79 -9.84 3.45
CA ARG A 250 24.35 -9.55 2.13
C ARG A 250 23.30 -8.91 1.21
N ILE A 251 22.12 -9.50 1.11
CA ILE A 251 21.03 -8.96 0.29
C ILE A 251 20.66 -7.54 0.76
N LEU A 252 20.43 -7.34 2.05
CA LEU A 252 20.10 -6.01 2.61
C LEU A 252 21.19 -4.96 2.39
N THR A 253 22.44 -5.37 2.17
CA THR A 253 23.56 -4.47 1.89
C THR A 253 23.75 -4.20 0.40
N GLU A 254 23.55 -5.21 -0.43
CA GLU A 254 23.85 -5.17 -1.88
C GLU A 254 22.66 -4.72 -2.72
N GLU A 255 21.43 -4.87 -2.22
CA GLU A 255 20.19 -4.56 -2.93
C GLU A 255 19.55 -3.29 -2.36
N PRO A 256 19.65 -2.12 -3.05
CA PRO A 256 19.15 -0.84 -2.52
C PRO A 256 17.65 -0.81 -2.24
N GLY A 257 16.86 -1.65 -2.93
CA GLY A 257 15.42 -1.77 -2.72
C GLY A 257 15.01 -2.73 -1.60
N ALA A 258 15.95 -3.35 -0.90
CA ALA A 258 15.63 -4.34 0.14
C ALA A 258 15.32 -3.66 1.48
N VAL A 259 14.07 -3.79 1.93
CA VAL A 259 13.61 -3.22 3.20
C VAL A 259 13.82 -4.24 4.33
N PRO A 260 14.67 -3.99 5.35
CA PRO A 260 15.07 -5.00 6.35
C PRO A 260 13.93 -5.75 7.04
N SER A 261 12.78 -5.10 7.22
CA SER A 261 11.58 -5.66 7.82
C SER A 261 10.90 -6.74 6.98
N ASP A 262 11.11 -6.71 5.67
CA ASP A 262 10.46 -7.64 4.75
C ASP A 262 11.19 -8.97 4.69
N TRP A 263 12.36 -9.09 5.34
CA TRP A 263 13.26 -10.24 5.22
C TRP A 263 13.42 -10.94 6.56
N SER A 264 13.22 -12.25 6.57
CA SER A 264 13.38 -13.07 7.76
C SER A 264 14.17 -14.35 7.47
N VAL A 265 14.81 -14.89 8.51
CA VAL A 265 15.37 -16.24 8.48
C VAL A 265 14.39 -17.18 9.17
N VAL A 266 13.92 -18.17 8.44
CA VAL A 266 12.97 -19.17 8.94
C VAL A 266 13.57 -20.56 8.86
N LYS A 267 13.20 -21.42 9.81
CA LYS A 267 13.52 -22.85 9.77
C LYS A 267 12.29 -23.62 9.32
N LEU A 268 12.41 -24.37 8.23
CA LEU A 268 11.32 -25.14 7.65
C LEU A 268 11.69 -26.62 7.60
N LYS A 269 10.69 -27.48 7.76
CA LYS A 269 10.83 -28.89 7.37
C LYS A 269 10.93 -28.98 5.85
N ASN A 270 11.63 -30.00 5.34
CA ASN A 270 11.71 -30.25 3.91
C ASN A 270 10.30 -30.38 3.32
N GLY A 271 10.01 -29.59 2.29
CA GLY A 271 8.69 -29.51 1.64
C GLY A 271 7.68 -28.56 2.29
N ALA A 272 7.92 -28.04 3.50
CA ALA A 272 7.02 -27.08 4.13
C ALA A 272 7.10 -25.70 3.46
N LEU A 273 5.95 -25.08 3.21
CA LEU A 273 5.87 -23.71 2.71
C LEU A 273 6.11 -22.69 3.84
N PRO A 274 6.72 -21.52 3.54
CA PRO A 274 6.84 -20.44 4.51
C PRO A 274 5.47 -19.88 4.89
N ALA A 275 5.32 -19.47 6.15
CA ALA A 275 4.13 -18.75 6.58
C ALA A 275 4.19 -17.30 6.08
N TYR A 276 3.03 -16.76 5.68
CA TYR A 276 2.89 -15.32 5.48
C TYR A 276 2.64 -14.64 6.82
N ASP A 277 3.38 -13.57 7.11
CA ASP A 277 3.16 -12.73 8.28
C ASP A 277 2.66 -11.36 7.81
N GLU A 278 1.34 -11.16 7.91
CA GLU A 278 0.68 -9.89 7.56
C GLU A 278 1.25 -8.70 8.34
N THR A 279 1.90 -8.93 9.49
CA THR A 279 2.54 -7.83 10.24
C THR A 279 3.75 -7.26 9.52
N MET A 280 4.41 -8.05 8.65
CA MET A 280 5.58 -7.61 7.89
C MET A 280 5.25 -6.47 6.91
N GLU A 281 4.02 -6.40 6.38
CA GLU A 281 3.57 -5.33 5.46
C GLU A 281 3.78 -3.91 6.02
N TYR A 282 3.82 -3.80 7.35
CA TYR A 282 3.76 -2.53 8.07
C TYR A 282 5.00 -2.25 8.91
N MET A 283 5.90 -3.23 9.01
CA MET A 283 7.09 -3.14 9.87
C MET A 283 8.07 -2.06 9.41
N ALA A 284 8.11 -1.76 8.10
CA ALA A 284 8.94 -0.68 7.55
C ALA A 284 8.61 0.69 8.16
N ALA A 285 7.35 0.91 8.57
CA ALA A 285 6.94 2.12 9.29
C ALA A 285 7.53 2.17 10.71
N TYR A 286 7.72 1.04 11.38
CA TYR A 286 8.30 1.00 12.73
C TYR A 286 9.81 1.24 12.74
N ASP A 287 10.49 0.97 11.62
CA ASP A 287 11.94 1.18 11.48
C ASP A 287 12.30 2.64 11.13
N GLN A 288 11.31 3.49 10.84
CA GLN A 288 11.56 4.90 10.54
C GLN A 288 11.95 5.69 11.79
N LEU A 289 12.75 6.73 11.55
CA LEU A 289 13.05 7.79 12.52
C LEU A 289 12.35 9.08 12.05
N PRO A 290 11.01 9.20 12.18
CA PRO A 290 10.26 10.25 11.51
C PRO A 290 10.37 11.62 12.20
N ALA A 291 11.09 11.73 13.32
CA ALA A 291 11.28 12.98 14.03
C ALA A 291 12.63 13.03 14.76
N ARG A 292 13.09 14.25 15.04
CA ARG A 292 14.18 14.54 15.96
C ARG A 292 13.62 15.30 17.17
N ILE A 293 13.64 14.68 18.34
CA ILE A 293 13.14 15.24 19.60
C ILE A 293 14.33 15.51 20.52
N ASP A 294 14.42 16.71 21.07
CA ASP A 294 15.55 17.15 21.91
C ASP A 294 16.93 16.91 21.25
N GLY A 295 17.00 17.07 19.93
CA GLY A 295 18.23 16.88 19.14
C GLY A 295 18.58 15.42 18.83
N LYS A 296 17.75 14.44 19.21
CA LYS A 296 17.96 13.02 18.94
C LYS A 296 16.94 12.46 17.93
N GLU A 297 17.44 11.79 16.89
CA GLU A 297 16.59 11.02 15.98
C GLU A 297 15.80 9.97 16.76
N THR A 298 14.49 9.95 16.54
CA THR A 298 13.53 9.26 17.40
C THR A 298 12.52 8.49 16.56
N ALA A 299 12.43 7.19 16.81
CA ALA A 299 11.33 6.36 16.31
C ALA A 299 10.03 6.77 17.00
N LEU A 300 8.94 6.86 16.23
CA LEU A 300 7.61 7.17 16.75
C LEU A 300 6.69 5.96 16.57
N THR A 301 5.65 5.86 17.40
CA THR A 301 4.63 4.83 17.23
C THR A 301 3.72 5.20 16.04
N PRO A 302 3.62 4.36 15.00
CA PRO A 302 2.65 4.57 13.94
C PRO A 302 1.24 4.33 14.48
N LEU A 303 0.35 5.30 14.25
CA LEU A 303 -1.09 5.15 14.44
C LEU A 303 -1.71 4.36 13.28
N ILE A 304 -1.24 4.65 12.06
CA ILE A 304 -1.67 4.04 10.80
C ILE A 304 -0.38 3.71 10.03
N PRO A 305 0.07 2.45 10.00
CA PRO A 305 1.36 2.14 9.41
C PRO A 305 1.33 2.06 7.86
N ASP A 306 0.15 2.01 7.25
CA ASP A 306 -0.07 1.88 5.79
C ASP A 306 -1.02 2.93 5.21
N GLY A 307 -1.08 4.11 5.82
CA GLY A 307 -1.95 5.16 5.34
C GLY A 307 -1.73 6.53 5.94
N LEU A 308 -2.32 7.53 5.28
CA LEU A 308 -2.30 8.92 5.71
C LEU A 308 -3.65 9.32 6.28
N LEU A 309 -3.63 9.83 7.50
CA LEU A 309 -4.81 10.39 8.14
C LEU A 309 -5.38 11.55 7.32
N LEU A 310 -6.69 11.54 7.14
CA LEU A 310 -7.44 12.61 6.49
C LEU A 310 -8.31 13.37 7.50
N SER A 311 -8.98 12.65 8.41
CA SER A 311 -9.86 13.27 9.41
C SER A 311 -10.15 12.36 10.59
N VAL A 312 -10.62 12.94 11.69
CA VAL A 312 -11.21 12.20 12.82
C VAL A 312 -12.69 11.96 12.54
N THR A 313 -13.25 10.81 12.96
CA THR A 313 -14.69 10.55 12.79
C THR A 313 -15.53 11.60 13.53
N PRO A 314 -16.77 11.90 13.08
CA PRO A 314 -17.63 12.88 13.75
C PRO A 314 -17.87 12.57 15.24
N GLN A 315 -17.94 11.29 15.59
CA GLN A 315 -18.12 10.81 16.97
C GLN A 315 -16.83 10.80 17.79
N ARG A 316 -15.67 11.08 17.17
CA ARG A 316 -14.33 11.14 17.81
C ARG A 316 -13.85 9.80 18.36
N ASP A 317 -14.37 8.71 17.82
CA ASP A 317 -14.11 7.33 18.23
C ASP A 317 -13.29 6.55 17.19
N GLY A 318 -12.77 7.23 16.18
CA GLY A 318 -11.99 6.65 15.10
C GLY A 318 -11.41 7.69 14.17
N PHE A 319 -10.85 7.21 13.07
CA PHE A 319 -10.22 8.02 12.04
C PHE A 319 -10.57 7.55 10.64
N LEU A 320 -10.56 8.51 9.72
CA LEU A 320 -10.66 8.36 8.28
C LEU A 320 -9.27 8.59 7.69
N TYR A 321 -8.83 7.71 6.81
CA TYR A 321 -7.51 7.77 6.22
C TYR A 321 -7.51 7.25 4.78
N SER A 322 -6.51 7.65 4.00
CA SER A 322 -6.27 7.07 2.68
C SER A 322 -5.25 5.95 2.77
N ARG A 323 -5.52 4.88 2.03
CA ARG A 323 -4.63 3.74 1.86
C ARG A 323 -4.40 3.51 0.38
N ARG A 324 -3.14 3.39 -0.03
CA ARG A 324 -2.79 3.04 -1.41
C ARG A 324 -3.00 1.55 -1.61
N ILE A 325 -3.65 1.20 -2.71
CA ILE A 325 -3.90 -0.16 -3.13
C ILE A 325 -3.28 -0.35 -4.51
N THR A 326 -2.45 -1.37 -4.63
CA THR A 326 -2.01 -1.87 -5.92
C THR A 326 -2.96 -2.98 -6.34
N ARG A 327 -3.56 -2.86 -7.52
CA ARG A 327 -4.35 -3.92 -8.14
C ARG A 327 -3.85 -4.18 -9.53
N GLY A 328 -4.01 -5.41 -9.98
CA GLY A 328 -3.62 -5.75 -11.34
C GLY A 328 -3.44 -7.23 -11.53
N SER A 329 -3.11 -7.57 -12.76
CA SER A 329 -2.51 -8.86 -13.08
C SER A 329 -1.01 -8.65 -13.31
N LEU A 330 -0.30 -9.75 -13.56
CA LEU A 330 1.12 -9.74 -13.87
C LEU A 330 1.50 -8.89 -15.11
N ALA A 331 0.53 -8.51 -15.95
CA ALA A 331 0.75 -7.68 -17.15
C ALA A 331 0.65 -6.17 -16.88
N GLU A 332 -0.29 -5.81 -16.02
CA GLU A 332 -0.73 -4.43 -15.80
C GLU A 332 -1.15 -4.31 -14.34
N THR A 333 -0.32 -3.61 -13.57
CA THR A 333 -0.68 -3.10 -12.25
C THR A 333 -1.09 -1.65 -12.38
N TYR A 334 -2.11 -1.27 -11.63
CA TYR A 334 -2.50 0.10 -11.43
C TYR A 334 -2.65 0.36 -9.94
N THR A 335 -2.28 1.56 -9.53
CA THR A 335 -2.39 2.01 -8.15
C THR A 335 -3.54 2.98 -8.02
N TYR A 336 -4.27 2.87 -6.91
CA TYR A 336 -5.32 3.80 -6.53
C TYR A 336 -5.34 3.95 -5.01
N GLU A 337 -5.95 5.02 -4.52
CA GLU A 337 -6.22 5.23 -3.11
C GLU A 337 -7.66 4.89 -2.76
N GLN A 338 -7.81 4.23 -1.62
CA GLN A 338 -9.09 3.90 -1.03
C GLN A 338 -9.27 4.67 0.28
N LEU A 339 -10.50 5.11 0.54
CA LEU A 339 -10.88 5.62 1.85
C LEU A 339 -11.14 4.48 2.83
N CYS A 340 -10.42 4.49 3.94
CA CYS A 340 -10.54 3.53 5.02
C CYS A 340 -10.99 4.22 6.31
N VAL A 341 -11.82 3.53 7.09
CA VAL A 341 -12.25 3.98 8.41
C VAL A 341 -11.87 2.93 9.45
N GLN A 342 -11.40 3.40 10.60
CA GLN A 342 -11.02 2.54 11.71
C GLN A 342 -11.45 3.18 13.03
N SER A 343 -12.19 2.44 13.84
CA SER A 343 -12.46 2.81 15.24
C SER A 343 -11.17 2.71 16.06
N MET A 344 -11.04 3.47 17.14
CA MET A 344 -9.86 3.45 18.01
C MET A 344 -9.58 2.01 18.52
N GLY A 345 -8.43 1.45 18.14
CA GLY A 345 -8.05 0.07 18.46
C GLY A 345 -8.87 -1.02 17.74
N GLY A 346 -9.72 -0.64 16.80
CA GLY A 346 -10.49 -1.54 15.95
C GLY A 346 -9.73 -1.97 14.69
N VAL A 347 -10.38 -2.78 13.85
CA VAL A 347 -9.85 -3.21 12.55
C VAL A 347 -10.25 -2.20 11.48
N SER A 348 -9.32 -1.87 10.58
CA SER A 348 -9.58 -1.01 9.43
C SER A 348 -10.55 -1.66 8.43
N LYS A 349 -11.40 -0.83 7.80
CA LYS A 349 -12.34 -1.26 6.77
C LYS A 349 -12.47 -0.21 5.67
N PRO A 350 -12.66 -0.62 4.40
CA PRO A 350 -13.05 0.30 3.34
C PRO A 350 -14.34 1.05 3.69
N LEU A 351 -14.34 2.37 3.53
CA LEU A 351 -15.53 3.19 3.75
C LEU A 351 -16.49 3.11 2.56
N LEU A 352 -15.93 3.28 1.35
CA LEU A 352 -16.64 3.37 0.07
C LEU A 352 -16.05 2.39 -0.95
N SER A 353 -16.88 1.95 -1.91
CA SER A 353 -16.43 1.23 -3.11
C SER A 353 -16.13 2.23 -4.25
N PHE A 354 -15.21 3.14 -4.00
CA PHE A 354 -14.75 4.16 -4.95
C PHE A 354 -13.22 4.19 -4.95
N GLU A 355 -12.63 4.23 -6.14
CA GLU A 355 -11.19 4.22 -6.36
C GLU A 355 -10.75 5.64 -6.75
N PHE A 356 -9.84 6.24 -5.97
CA PHE A 356 -9.30 7.58 -6.24
C PHE A 356 -7.87 7.45 -6.77
N GLN A 357 -7.37 8.38 -7.56
CA GLN A 357 -5.95 8.42 -7.94
C GLN A 357 -5.08 8.86 -6.77
N THR A 358 -5.37 10.01 -6.17
CA THR A 358 -4.69 10.51 -4.95
C THR A 358 -5.63 11.40 -4.16
N ILE A 359 -5.86 11.06 -2.90
CA ILE A 359 -6.74 11.81 -2.00
C ILE A 359 -5.91 12.87 -1.30
N GLU A 360 -6.20 14.15 -1.58
CA GLU A 360 -5.54 15.28 -0.92
C GLU A 360 -6.15 15.54 0.46
N SER A 361 -7.47 15.53 0.57
CA SER A 361 -8.16 15.73 1.84
C SER A 361 -9.58 15.20 1.81
N ALA A 362 -10.12 14.91 3.00
CA ALA A 362 -11.53 14.59 3.17
C ALA A 362 -12.10 15.24 4.43
N LYS A 363 -13.31 15.80 4.36
CA LYS A 363 -13.99 16.43 5.50
C LYS A 363 -15.44 15.98 5.61
N TYR A 364 -15.78 15.44 6.78
CA TYR A 364 -17.17 15.20 7.13
C TYR A 364 -17.94 16.53 7.19
N SER A 365 -19.18 16.50 6.71
CA SER A 365 -20.17 17.52 7.06
C SER A 365 -20.39 17.54 8.58
N PRO A 366 -20.73 18.68 9.20
CA PRO A 366 -20.93 18.78 10.65
C PRO A 366 -21.97 17.83 11.25
N ASP A 367 -22.98 17.42 10.46
CA ASP A 367 -23.97 16.43 10.89
C ASP A 367 -23.49 14.97 10.72
N GLY A 368 -22.32 14.77 10.11
CA GLY A 368 -21.70 13.47 9.88
C GLY A 368 -22.35 12.64 8.76
N ARG A 369 -23.31 13.19 8.01
CA ARG A 369 -24.08 12.42 7.02
C ARG A 369 -23.50 12.43 5.62
N ARG A 370 -22.69 13.44 5.31
CA ARG A 370 -21.97 13.59 4.04
C ARG A 370 -20.46 13.65 4.26
N LEU A 371 -19.72 13.21 3.25
CA LEU A 371 -18.27 13.35 3.17
C LEU A 371 -17.88 14.10 1.90
N ALA A 372 -17.14 15.18 2.04
CA ALA A 372 -16.46 15.83 0.93
C ALA A 372 -15.06 15.22 0.78
N VAL A 373 -14.67 14.87 -0.45
CA VAL A 373 -13.37 14.27 -0.78
C VAL A 373 -12.77 15.05 -1.93
N LEU A 374 -11.57 15.60 -1.71
CA LEU A 374 -10.79 16.26 -2.74
C LEU A 374 -9.73 15.30 -3.26
N GLU A 375 -9.85 14.95 -4.53
CA GLU A 375 -8.89 14.14 -5.28
C GLU A 375 -8.00 15.04 -6.14
N ARG A 376 -6.73 14.68 -6.25
CA ARG A 376 -5.80 15.18 -7.27
C ARG A 376 -5.57 14.08 -8.30
N ALA A 377 -5.96 14.35 -9.53
CA ALA A 377 -5.81 13.44 -10.66
C ALA A 377 -5.00 14.12 -11.76
N ALA A 378 -3.73 13.73 -11.92
CA ALA A 378 -2.79 14.37 -12.84
C ALA A 378 -2.73 15.91 -12.67
N GLU A 379 -3.27 16.67 -13.64
CA GLU A 379 -3.30 18.14 -13.62
C GLU A 379 -4.66 18.72 -13.15
N SER A 380 -5.65 17.88 -12.80
CA SER A 380 -6.97 18.31 -12.34
C SER A 380 -7.24 17.96 -10.88
N ALA A 381 -8.16 18.71 -10.28
CA ALA A 381 -8.71 18.47 -8.95
C ALA A 381 -10.20 18.18 -9.04
N HIS A 382 -10.63 17.14 -8.31
CA HIS A 382 -12.02 16.71 -8.27
C HIS A 382 -12.58 16.76 -6.85
N LEU A 383 -13.67 17.51 -6.64
CA LEU A 383 -14.32 17.61 -5.34
C LEU A 383 -15.64 16.82 -5.32
N TYR A 384 -15.58 15.62 -4.76
CA TYR A 384 -16.71 14.71 -4.65
C TYR A 384 -17.46 14.90 -3.34
N ILE A 385 -18.78 14.73 -3.38
CA ILE A 385 -19.62 14.65 -2.18
C ILE A 385 -20.31 13.29 -2.14
N PHE A 386 -20.09 12.53 -1.07
CA PHE A 386 -20.71 11.23 -0.82
C PHE A 386 -21.77 11.32 0.28
N ASP A 387 -22.80 10.48 0.16
CA ASP A 387 -23.74 10.17 1.22
C ASP A 387 -23.19 9.00 2.04
N LEU A 388 -23.10 9.15 3.36
CA LEU A 388 -22.54 8.12 4.23
C LEU A 388 -23.57 7.11 4.73
N ASP A 389 -24.87 7.42 4.62
CA ASP A 389 -25.94 6.48 4.93
C ASP A 389 -26.06 5.44 3.78
N THR A 390 -25.98 5.89 2.53
CA THR A 390 -26.06 5.00 1.35
C THR A 390 -24.70 4.57 0.79
N LYS A 391 -23.62 5.29 1.13
CA LYS A 391 -22.27 5.10 0.58
C LYS A 391 -22.16 5.36 -0.92
N GLU A 392 -23.04 6.20 -1.46
CA GLU A 392 -23.08 6.54 -2.88
C GLU A 392 -22.55 7.96 -3.11
N LEU A 393 -21.98 8.18 -4.31
CA LEU A 393 -21.63 9.51 -4.78
C LEU A 393 -22.92 10.32 -5.00
N LEU A 394 -23.06 11.43 -4.26
CA LEU A 394 -24.18 12.35 -4.46
C LEU A 394 -23.94 13.27 -5.65
N THR A 395 -22.75 13.82 -5.77
CA THR A 395 -22.40 14.77 -6.84
C THR A 395 -20.88 14.94 -6.95
N ASP A 396 -20.40 15.13 -8.18
CA ASP A 396 -19.07 15.65 -8.47
C ASP A 396 -19.20 17.17 -8.66
N LEU A 397 -18.64 17.96 -7.74
CA LEU A 397 -18.78 19.42 -7.78
C LEU A 397 -17.95 20.06 -8.89
N THR A 398 -16.89 19.40 -9.35
CA THR A 398 -16.08 19.85 -10.49
C THR A 398 -16.97 19.98 -11.73
N ASP A 399 -17.79 18.96 -11.98
CA ASP A 399 -18.79 18.97 -13.07
C ASP A 399 -19.97 19.94 -12.82
N MET A 400 -20.21 20.33 -11.56
CA MET A 400 -21.24 21.31 -11.20
C MET A 400 -20.77 22.76 -11.30
N GLY A 401 -19.60 23.01 -11.88
CA GLY A 401 -19.08 24.34 -12.17
C GLY A 401 -18.17 24.91 -11.09
N PHE A 402 -17.62 24.06 -10.20
CA PHE A 402 -16.51 24.45 -9.33
C PHE A 402 -15.18 24.52 -10.10
N GLY A 403 -15.11 23.88 -11.27
CA GLY A 403 -13.92 23.85 -12.11
C GLY A 403 -12.95 22.74 -11.72
N ASP A 404 -11.93 22.58 -12.56
CA ASP A 404 -10.88 21.56 -12.50
C ASP A 404 -9.69 21.96 -11.62
N THR A 405 -9.71 23.16 -11.04
CA THR A 405 -8.80 23.58 -9.97
C THR A 405 -9.61 23.83 -8.70
N VAL A 406 -9.31 23.13 -7.62
CA VAL A 406 -9.88 23.36 -6.29
C VAL A 406 -8.73 23.40 -5.29
N SER A 407 -8.61 24.48 -4.52
CA SER A 407 -7.51 24.66 -3.56
C SER A 407 -7.94 24.57 -2.10
N ALA A 408 -9.20 24.87 -1.81
CA ALA A 408 -9.75 24.78 -0.46
C ALA A 408 -11.27 24.57 -0.48
N TYR A 409 -11.80 23.92 0.56
CA TYR A 409 -13.24 23.79 0.76
C TYR A 409 -13.61 23.71 2.24
N VAL A 410 -14.84 24.13 2.53
CA VAL A 410 -15.43 24.14 3.88
C VAL A 410 -16.94 23.92 3.84
N TRP A 411 -17.46 23.23 4.84
CA TRP A 411 -18.90 23.09 5.06
C TRP A 411 -19.46 24.30 5.81
N ASP A 412 -20.73 24.63 5.59
CA ASP A 412 -21.44 25.49 6.53
C ASP A 412 -21.70 24.78 7.87
N SER A 413 -22.05 25.54 8.91
CA SER A 413 -22.20 25.00 10.28
C SER A 413 -23.25 23.90 10.43
N MET A 414 -24.16 23.74 9.45
CA MET A 414 -25.22 22.74 9.47
C MET A 414 -24.98 21.57 8.51
N GLY A 415 -23.91 21.61 7.68
CA GLY A 415 -23.65 20.62 6.64
C GLY A 415 -24.61 20.68 5.44
N GLY A 416 -25.39 21.75 5.32
CA GLY A 416 -26.34 21.97 4.23
C GLY A 416 -25.71 22.57 2.99
N ARG A 417 -24.56 23.24 3.13
CA ARG A 417 -23.82 23.88 2.04
C ARG A 417 -22.34 23.55 2.11
N VAL A 418 -21.72 23.45 0.95
CA VAL A 418 -20.26 23.39 0.81
C VAL A 418 -19.79 24.55 -0.04
N PHE A 419 -18.67 25.13 0.37
CA PHE A 419 -18.01 26.22 -0.32
C PHE A 419 -16.62 25.78 -0.75
N SER A 420 -16.15 26.29 -1.88
CA SER A 420 -14.76 26.08 -2.30
C SER A 420 -14.15 27.34 -2.89
N ILE A 421 -12.83 27.36 -2.91
CA ILE A 421 -12.03 28.20 -3.79
C ILE A 421 -11.63 27.31 -4.98
N GLY A 422 -12.02 27.71 -6.18
CA GLY A 422 -11.73 26.94 -7.38
C GLY A 422 -12.12 27.64 -8.68
N GLY A 423 -11.87 26.99 -9.82
CA GLY A 423 -12.25 27.46 -11.14
C GLY A 423 -11.52 26.73 -12.27
N SER A 424 -11.92 27.01 -13.52
CA SER A 424 -11.23 26.59 -14.74
C SER A 424 -10.64 27.82 -15.43
N GLY A 425 -9.49 28.27 -14.93
CA GLY A 425 -8.85 29.52 -15.32
C GLY A 425 -8.95 30.59 -14.24
N GLU A 426 -10.08 31.31 -14.17
CA GLU A 426 -10.28 32.33 -13.13
C GLU A 426 -10.75 31.66 -11.82
N ILE A 427 -9.97 31.82 -10.75
CA ILE A 427 -10.28 31.26 -9.43
C ILE A 427 -11.28 32.16 -8.71
N SER A 428 -12.34 31.55 -8.16
CA SER A 428 -13.45 32.22 -7.52
C SER A 428 -13.98 31.43 -6.33
N ILE A 429 -14.90 32.02 -5.55
CA ILE A 429 -15.54 31.33 -4.43
C ILE A 429 -16.87 30.76 -4.90
N HIS A 430 -17.01 29.44 -4.80
CA HIS A 430 -18.21 28.71 -5.21
C HIS A 430 -19.02 28.22 -4.00
N GLN A 431 -20.31 28.03 -4.21
CA GLN A 431 -21.23 27.41 -3.26
C GLN A 431 -22.01 26.30 -3.95
N TYR A 432 -22.26 25.20 -3.24
CA TYR A 432 -23.26 24.21 -3.58
C TYR A 432 -24.23 23.99 -2.40
N ASP A 433 -25.53 24.23 -2.60
CA ASP A 433 -26.55 24.18 -1.54
C ASP A 433 -27.49 22.97 -1.69
N PHE A 434 -27.36 22.00 -0.78
CA PHE A 434 -28.18 20.79 -0.77
C PHE A 434 -29.64 21.04 -0.35
N ASN A 435 -29.95 22.21 0.21
CA ASN A 435 -31.32 22.58 0.57
C ASN A 435 -32.13 23.08 -0.62
N VAL A 436 -31.48 23.41 -1.74
CA VAL A 436 -32.17 23.81 -2.97
C VAL A 436 -32.67 22.55 -3.69
N PRO A 437 -34.00 22.37 -3.91
CA PRO A 437 -34.54 21.13 -4.46
C PRO A 437 -34.11 20.85 -5.90
N THR A 438 -33.93 21.90 -6.70
CA THR A 438 -33.53 21.79 -8.10
C THR A 438 -32.02 21.76 -8.22
N GLU A 439 -31.45 20.62 -8.60
CA GLU A 439 -30.00 20.41 -8.68
C GLU A 439 -29.24 21.46 -9.49
N SER A 440 -29.74 21.80 -10.69
CA SER A 440 -29.14 22.83 -11.55
C SER A 440 -29.16 24.26 -10.99
N LYS A 441 -29.76 24.46 -9.80
CA LYS A 441 -29.78 25.74 -9.07
C LYS A 441 -29.00 25.69 -7.75
N ARG A 442 -28.37 24.56 -7.43
CA ARG A 442 -27.60 24.39 -6.19
C ARG A 442 -26.25 25.10 -6.25
N HIS A 443 -25.66 25.19 -7.44
CA HIS A 443 -24.42 25.91 -7.68
C HIS A 443 -24.63 27.42 -7.81
N THR A 444 -23.81 28.20 -7.11
CA THR A 444 -23.67 29.65 -7.32
C THR A 444 -22.22 30.09 -7.14
N VAL A 445 -21.85 31.22 -7.76
CA VAL A 445 -20.57 31.88 -7.50
C VAL A 445 -20.81 33.00 -6.48
N VAL A 446 -20.11 32.94 -5.35
CA VAL A 446 -20.24 33.85 -4.20
C VAL A 446 -19.40 35.12 -4.41
N ASP A 447 -18.15 34.98 -4.83
CA ASP A 447 -17.25 36.09 -5.13
C ASP A 447 -16.34 35.78 -6.32
N ARG A 448 -16.04 36.79 -7.14
CA ARG A 448 -15.20 36.72 -8.36
C ARG A 448 -14.10 37.78 -8.39
N LYS A 449 -13.83 38.45 -7.26
CA LYS A 449 -13.00 39.65 -7.24
C LYS A 449 -11.53 39.34 -6.94
N GLY A 450 -11.06 38.14 -7.24
CA GLY A 450 -9.74 37.65 -6.82
C GLY A 450 -9.78 37.04 -5.41
N VAL A 451 -9.12 35.90 -5.27
CA VAL A 451 -8.98 35.12 -4.04
C VAL A 451 -7.68 34.32 -4.11
N ASP A 452 -6.96 34.24 -3.00
CA ASP A 452 -5.78 33.40 -2.87
C ASP A 452 -6.18 31.93 -2.65
N GLU A 453 -5.30 31.02 -3.02
CA GLU A 453 -5.49 29.61 -2.76
C GLU A 453 -5.27 29.26 -1.28
N GLY A 454 -5.97 28.22 -0.79
CA GLY A 454 -5.68 27.57 0.49
C GLY A 454 -6.52 28.02 1.70
N SER A 455 -6.64 29.32 1.99
CA SER A 455 -7.32 29.78 3.23
C SER A 455 -8.81 30.07 3.04
N LEU A 456 -9.68 29.18 3.52
CA LEU A 456 -11.14 29.33 3.49
C LEU A 456 -11.79 28.84 4.79
N ALA A 457 -12.66 29.65 5.38
CA ALA A 457 -13.48 29.21 6.52
C ALA A 457 -14.89 29.81 6.51
N PHE A 458 -15.84 29.11 7.15
CA PHE A 458 -17.19 29.58 7.38
C PHE A 458 -17.44 29.75 8.87
N PHE A 459 -17.80 30.95 9.30
CA PHE A 459 -18.11 31.24 10.69
C PHE A 459 -19.14 32.36 10.82
N ASP A 460 -20.09 32.20 11.74
CA ASP A 460 -21.17 33.17 12.01
C ASP A 460 -21.94 33.64 10.76
N GLY A 461 -22.17 32.72 9.81
CA GLY A 461 -22.89 33.01 8.57
C GLY A 461 -22.08 33.75 7.50
N GLU A 462 -20.78 33.97 7.73
CA GLU A 462 -19.87 34.62 6.78
C GLU A 462 -18.76 33.65 6.35
N LEU A 463 -18.32 33.80 5.10
CA LEU A 463 -17.09 33.19 4.61
C LEU A 463 -15.93 34.14 4.84
N TYR A 464 -14.79 33.59 5.23
CA TYR A 464 -13.50 34.27 5.35
C TYR A 464 -12.53 33.68 4.32
N PHE A 465 -11.72 34.52 3.69
CA PHE A 465 -10.76 34.14 2.65
C PHE A 465 -9.67 35.21 2.49
N CYS A 466 -8.55 34.87 1.87
CA CYS A 466 -7.46 35.82 1.61
C CYS A 466 -7.48 36.34 0.17
N GLU A 467 -6.97 37.54 -0.04
CA GLU A 467 -6.46 38.00 -1.34
C GLU A 467 -5.17 38.78 -1.09
N THR A 468 -4.13 38.45 -1.87
CA THR A 468 -2.84 39.11 -1.84
C THR A 468 -2.66 39.88 -3.15
N THR A 469 -2.42 41.18 -3.04
CA THR A 469 -2.18 42.05 -4.20
C THR A 469 -0.82 42.70 -4.11
N LEU A 470 -0.23 43.04 -5.27
CA LEU A 470 1.07 43.70 -5.34
C LEU A 470 1.10 45.08 -4.65
N GLU A 471 -0.02 45.80 -4.61
CA GLU A 471 -0.09 47.18 -4.09
C GLU A 471 -0.61 47.26 -2.64
N GLY A 472 -1.28 46.22 -2.14
CA GLY A 472 -1.97 46.23 -0.85
C GLY A 472 -1.57 45.11 0.11
N GLY A 473 -0.60 44.27 -0.26
CA GLY A 473 -0.21 43.10 0.51
C GLY A 473 -1.33 42.06 0.65
N GLY A 474 -1.16 41.16 1.62
CA GLY A 474 -2.15 40.13 1.98
C GLY A 474 -3.25 40.70 2.87
N MET A 475 -4.50 40.49 2.48
CA MET A 475 -5.68 40.91 3.25
C MET A 475 -6.68 39.78 3.40
N ILE A 476 -7.17 39.59 4.62
CA ILE A 476 -8.29 38.69 4.94
C ILE A 476 -9.59 39.46 4.71
N TYR A 477 -10.49 38.85 3.95
CA TYR A 477 -11.82 39.35 3.63
C TYR A 477 -12.90 38.49 4.26
N ARG A 478 -14.10 39.07 4.34
CA ARG A 478 -15.31 38.34 4.67
C ARG A 478 -16.48 38.70 3.77
N ILE A 479 -17.37 37.74 3.56
CA ILE A 479 -18.58 37.92 2.74
C ILE A 479 -19.74 37.07 3.28
N LYS A 480 -20.97 37.60 3.23
CA LYS A 480 -22.17 36.77 3.39
C LYS A 480 -22.47 36.06 2.08
N PRO A 481 -22.56 34.72 2.05
CA PRO A 481 -22.78 33.99 0.79
C PRO A 481 -24.06 34.40 0.04
N GLU A 482 -25.09 34.79 0.80
CA GLU A 482 -26.39 35.18 0.26
C GLU A 482 -26.41 36.67 -0.13
N GLY A 483 -25.80 37.00 -1.27
CA GLY A 483 -25.86 38.34 -1.87
C GLY A 483 -25.14 39.43 -1.05
N GLY A 484 -24.24 39.02 -0.15
CA GLY A 484 -23.41 39.94 0.62
C GLY A 484 -22.42 40.69 -0.26
N THR A 485 -21.94 41.83 0.23
CA THR A 485 -20.80 42.52 -0.37
C THR A 485 -19.52 42.11 0.36
N ARG A 486 -18.48 41.79 -0.40
CA ARG A 486 -17.12 41.57 0.11
C ARG A 486 -16.65 42.75 0.97
N ARG A 487 -16.11 42.46 2.16
CA ARG A 487 -15.59 43.46 3.12
C ARG A 487 -14.20 43.04 3.62
N SER A 488 -13.25 43.96 3.65
CA SER A 488 -11.97 43.76 4.33
C SER A 488 -12.20 43.48 5.81
N TYR A 489 -11.43 42.54 6.37
CA TYR A 489 -11.50 42.13 7.77
C TYR A 489 -10.24 42.56 8.53
N MET A 490 -9.07 42.11 8.10
CA MET A 490 -7.76 42.47 8.66
C MET A 490 -6.63 42.08 7.70
N GLU A 491 -5.44 42.65 7.88
CA GLU A 491 -4.23 42.22 7.15
C GLU A 491 -3.88 40.76 7.48
N GLY A 492 -3.44 40.01 6.47
CA GLY A 492 -3.11 38.59 6.58
C GLY A 492 -3.16 37.87 5.23
N SER A 493 -2.23 36.95 5.00
CA SER A 493 -2.10 36.14 3.78
C SER A 493 -2.45 34.66 3.98
N ALA A 494 -2.57 34.20 5.23
CA ALA A 494 -3.07 32.88 5.56
C ALA A 494 -3.78 32.90 6.92
N PHE A 495 -4.80 32.04 7.12
CA PHE A 495 -5.44 31.90 8.43
C PHE A 495 -6.08 30.53 8.65
N ALA A 496 -6.34 30.22 9.91
CA ALA A 496 -7.10 29.05 10.36
C ALA A 496 -7.96 29.40 11.58
N LEU A 497 -9.21 28.96 11.60
CA LEU A 497 -10.11 29.14 12.76
C LEU A 497 -9.99 27.97 13.72
N SER A 498 -10.07 28.25 15.02
CA SER A 498 -10.27 27.22 16.04
C SER A 498 -11.61 26.50 15.82
N GLY A 499 -11.74 25.26 16.28
CA GLY A 499 -12.95 24.45 16.06
C GLY A 499 -14.24 25.07 16.61
N ASP A 500 -14.14 25.89 17.66
CA ASP A 500 -15.24 26.68 18.23
C ASP A 500 -15.41 28.07 17.58
N GLY A 501 -14.51 28.43 16.67
CA GLY A 501 -14.43 29.73 15.98
C GLY A 501 -14.10 30.92 16.89
N ARG A 502 -13.65 30.66 18.12
CA ARG A 502 -13.26 31.72 19.08
C ARG A 502 -12.00 32.46 18.65
N TYR A 503 -11.07 31.76 18.00
CA TYR A 503 -9.77 32.30 17.63
C TYR A 503 -9.50 32.12 16.15
N MET A 504 -8.83 33.10 15.55
CA MET A 504 -8.25 33.02 14.21
C MET A 504 -6.72 33.12 14.35
N ALA A 505 -6.02 32.04 14.02
CA ALA A 505 -4.58 32.09 13.80
C ALA A 505 -4.34 32.68 12.42
N PHE A 506 -3.38 33.57 12.27
CA PHE A 506 -3.10 34.21 10.99
C PHE A 506 -1.61 34.50 10.82
N SER A 507 -1.17 34.45 9.57
CA SER A 507 0.12 34.96 9.12
C SER A 507 -0.11 36.24 8.32
N ALA A 508 0.64 37.29 8.62
CA ALA A 508 0.71 38.50 7.81
C ALA A 508 2.07 38.58 7.11
N SER A 509 2.05 38.76 5.80
CA SER A 509 3.22 39.14 5.03
C SER A 509 3.36 40.67 5.09
N GLY A 510 4.44 41.16 5.69
CA GLY A 510 4.82 42.57 5.57
C GLY A 510 5.02 42.96 4.11
N ASP A 511 4.54 44.14 3.75
CA ASP A 511 4.67 44.73 2.43
C ASP A 511 6.16 45.01 2.14
N ASP A 512 6.79 44.25 1.24
CA ASP A 512 7.78 44.86 0.35
C ASP A 512 8.03 44.01 -0.90
N ALA A 513 7.81 44.62 -2.07
CA ALA A 513 8.22 44.11 -3.38
C ALA A 513 9.75 43.96 -3.53
N LEU A 514 10.51 44.21 -2.46
CA LEU A 514 11.97 44.16 -2.37
C LEU A 514 12.50 43.29 -1.20
N GLY A 515 11.65 42.47 -0.56
CA GLY A 515 12.11 41.39 0.32
C GLY A 515 12.56 41.81 1.73
N GLY A 516 11.87 42.79 2.35
CA GLY A 516 12.17 43.27 3.71
C GLY A 516 10.96 43.41 4.64
N GLY A 517 9.78 42.89 4.28
CA GLY A 517 8.58 43.02 5.13
C GLY A 517 8.69 42.21 6.43
N GLU A 518 8.34 42.83 7.57
CA GLU A 518 8.23 42.14 8.87
C GLU A 518 7.19 41.01 8.78
N THR A 519 7.60 39.78 9.08
CA THR A 519 6.73 38.60 9.10
C THR A 519 6.08 38.49 10.46
N HIS A 520 4.75 38.42 10.50
CA HIS A 520 4.02 38.39 11.76
C HIS A 520 3.10 37.17 11.82
N PHE A 521 3.22 36.37 12.90
CA PHE A 521 2.31 35.28 13.19
C PHE A 521 1.62 35.49 14.54
N GLY A 522 0.30 35.42 14.55
CA GLY A 522 -0.49 35.73 15.74
C GLY A 522 -1.87 35.11 15.77
N ILE A 523 -2.59 35.41 16.84
CA ILE A 523 -3.98 35.02 17.06
C ILE A 523 -4.85 36.26 17.24
N ARG A 524 -6.03 36.24 16.62
CA ARG A 524 -7.13 37.18 16.88
C ARG A 524 -8.25 36.49 17.64
N ASP A 525 -8.69 37.09 18.74
CA ASP A 525 -9.96 36.74 19.39
C ASP A 525 -11.12 37.27 18.53
N MET A 526 -11.97 36.36 18.05
CA MET A 526 -13.05 36.67 17.11
C MET A 526 -14.22 37.40 17.78
N HIS A 527 -14.32 37.38 19.12
CA HIS A 527 -15.39 38.02 19.88
C HIS A 527 -15.08 39.49 20.20
N ASN A 528 -13.88 39.76 20.73
CA ASN A 528 -13.50 41.10 21.17
C ASN A 528 -12.49 41.79 20.23
N GLY A 529 -11.91 41.06 19.27
CA GLY A 529 -10.95 41.57 18.30
C GLY A 529 -9.54 41.80 18.84
N ALA A 530 -9.21 41.31 20.03
CA ALA A 530 -7.87 41.37 20.60
C ALA A 530 -6.88 40.57 19.74
N LEU A 531 -5.69 41.13 19.54
CA LEU A 531 -4.59 40.52 18.80
C LEU A 531 -3.49 40.12 19.77
N THR A 532 -2.95 38.92 19.58
CA THR A 532 -1.82 38.38 20.33
C THR A 532 -0.75 37.93 19.35
N THR A 533 0.44 38.52 19.45
CA THR A 533 1.64 38.04 18.72
C THR A 533 2.09 36.72 19.31
N ILE A 534 2.35 35.73 18.46
CA ILE A 534 3.01 34.48 18.86
C ILE A 534 4.50 34.55 18.53
N THR A 535 4.85 34.92 17.31
CA THR A 535 6.24 35.08 16.89
C THR A 535 6.36 36.07 15.74
N ASP A 536 7.43 36.85 15.77
CA ASP A 536 7.91 37.72 14.70
C ASP A 536 9.34 37.32 14.27
N GLU A 537 9.87 36.21 14.82
CA GLU A 537 11.27 35.80 14.61
C GLU A 537 11.48 35.08 13.28
N PHE A 538 10.43 34.47 12.73
CA PHE A 538 10.46 33.71 11.49
C PHE A 538 9.09 33.60 10.84
N SER A 539 9.07 33.34 9.53
CA SER A 539 7.86 33.00 8.79
C SER A 539 7.33 31.63 9.18
N VAL A 540 6.05 31.57 9.59
CA VAL A 540 5.36 30.30 9.82
C VAL A 540 4.90 29.70 8.49
N TYR A 541 5.30 28.45 8.25
CA TYR A 541 5.03 27.73 7.00
C TYR A 541 3.68 26.99 7.01
N THR A 542 3.29 26.41 8.15
CA THR A 542 2.05 25.65 8.31
C THR A 542 1.59 25.77 9.76
N PHE A 543 0.27 25.80 9.99
CA PHE A 543 -0.29 25.85 11.33
C PHE A 543 -1.70 25.25 11.38
N LEU A 544 -2.05 24.65 12.52
CA LEU A 544 -3.36 24.06 12.76
C LEU A 544 -3.71 24.07 14.25
N TRP A 545 -4.99 24.22 14.54
CA TRP A 545 -5.51 24.21 15.90
C TRP A 545 -5.63 22.79 16.45
N SER A 546 -5.34 22.62 17.74
CA SER A 546 -5.82 21.45 18.46
C SER A 546 -7.34 21.38 18.35
N TYR A 547 -7.86 20.16 18.42
CA TYR A 547 -9.27 19.92 18.17
C TYR A 547 -10.20 20.63 19.18
N ASP A 548 -9.75 20.83 20.41
CA ASP A 548 -10.45 21.58 21.46
C ASP A 548 -10.16 23.09 21.44
N GLY A 549 -9.30 23.57 20.54
CA GLY A 549 -8.88 24.96 20.43
C GLY A 549 -8.00 25.46 21.59
N SER A 550 -7.50 24.57 22.46
CA SER A 550 -6.64 24.94 23.59
C SER A 550 -5.19 25.21 23.18
N ARG A 551 -4.76 24.72 22.02
CA ARG A 551 -3.39 24.82 21.52
C ARG A 551 -3.36 25.12 20.03
N LEU A 552 -2.29 25.76 19.59
CA LEU A 552 -2.00 26.02 18.19
C LEU A 552 -0.63 25.41 17.84
N TYR A 553 -0.63 24.49 16.89
CA TYR A 553 0.58 23.89 16.35
C TYR A 553 1.04 24.66 15.12
N TYR A 554 2.33 24.92 15.00
CA TYR A 554 2.87 25.67 13.87
C TYR A 554 4.30 25.26 13.53
N ILE A 555 4.67 25.43 12.26
CA ILE A 555 5.94 24.93 11.70
C ILE A 555 6.79 26.08 11.20
N GLU A 556 8.04 26.11 11.65
CA GLU A 556 9.14 26.91 11.12
C GLU A 556 9.88 26.11 10.03
N ASN A 557 10.07 26.69 8.85
CA ASN A 557 10.90 26.10 7.79
C ASN A 557 12.34 26.63 7.89
N ARG A 558 13.30 25.77 8.21
CA ARG A 558 14.72 26.15 8.37
C ARG A 558 15.58 25.94 7.12
N LEU A 559 15.00 25.50 5.99
CA LEU A 559 15.71 25.40 4.70
C LEU A 559 15.83 26.76 4.01
N SER A 560 14.82 27.60 4.13
CA SER A 560 14.82 28.95 3.60
C SER A 560 15.28 29.91 4.69
N GLY A 561 16.50 30.45 4.58
CA GLY A 561 16.89 31.61 5.38
C GLY A 561 15.83 32.71 5.22
N SER A 562 15.39 33.28 6.34
CA SER A 562 14.54 34.47 6.35
C SER A 562 15.14 35.53 5.43
N ALA A 563 14.38 35.93 4.40
CA ALA A 563 14.84 36.89 3.41
C ALA A 563 15.17 38.24 4.08
N GLY A 564 16.45 38.60 4.03
CA GLY A 564 17.02 39.85 4.51
C GLY A 564 18.54 39.74 4.39
N GLU A 565 19.17 40.74 3.78
CA GLU A 565 20.58 40.76 3.36
C GLU A 565 21.57 40.16 4.39
N GLU A 566 22.46 39.30 3.90
CA GLU A 566 23.66 38.80 4.60
C GLU A 566 23.47 38.16 6.00
N THR A 567 22.35 37.49 6.29
CA THR A 567 22.35 36.45 7.33
C THR A 567 22.68 35.10 6.72
N GLU A 568 23.79 34.51 7.15
CA GLU A 568 24.19 33.14 6.82
C GLU A 568 22.98 32.22 6.88
N SER A 569 22.79 31.37 5.86
CA SER A 569 21.89 30.21 5.94
C SER A 569 22.15 29.49 7.26
N THR A 570 21.24 29.62 8.23
CA THR A 570 21.40 29.01 9.55
C THR A 570 21.08 27.52 9.53
N GLY A 571 20.42 27.04 8.47
CA GLY A 571 20.19 25.64 8.19
C GLY A 571 21.31 25.03 7.35
N ASP A 572 21.74 23.83 7.72
CA ASP A 572 22.40 22.93 6.78
C ASP A 572 21.35 22.55 5.73
N ALA A 573 21.59 22.89 4.47
CA ALA A 573 20.69 22.54 3.37
C ALA A 573 20.48 21.02 3.24
N ASN A 574 21.30 20.22 3.94
CA ASN A 574 21.19 18.76 4.04
C ASN A 574 20.64 18.27 5.39
N ASP A 575 20.07 19.12 6.27
CA ASP A 575 19.41 18.66 7.49
C ASP A 575 18.19 17.80 7.10
N ALA A 576 18.21 16.52 7.49
CA ALA A 576 17.11 15.59 7.25
C ALA A 576 15.82 15.97 8.00
N TYR A 577 15.89 16.89 8.97
CA TYR A 577 14.74 17.33 9.78
C TYR A 577 14.61 18.86 9.79
N PRO A 578 14.37 19.52 8.65
CA PRO A 578 14.48 20.97 8.60
C PRO A 578 13.25 21.70 9.15
N TYR A 579 12.12 21.01 9.36
CA TYR A 579 10.87 21.63 9.80
C TYR A 579 10.73 21.56 11.31
N ARG A 580 10.82 22.69 12.01
CA ARG A 580 10.64 22.71 13.46
C ARG A 580 9.19 22.90 13.83
N LEU A 581 8.63 21.94 14.56
CA LEU A 581 7.28 21.96 15.09
C LEU A 581 7.25 22.62 16.46
N TRP A 582 6.38 23.61 16.58
CA TRP A 582 6.11 24.36 17.79
C TRP A 582 4.66 24.14 18.26
N VAL A 583 4.43 24.35 19.55
CA VAL A 583 3.09 24.47 20.14
C VAL A 583 3.00 25.75 20.95
N TYR A 584 1.92 26.50 20.73
CA TYR A 584 1.49 27.62 21.55
C TYR A 584 0.29 27.19 22.41
N ASP A 585 0.41 27.35 23.72
CA ASP A 585 -0.67 27.05 24.66
C ASP A 585 -1.48 28.31 24.99
N ILE A 586 -2.79 28.27 24.74
CA ILE A 586 -3.67 29.45 24.84
C ILE A 586 -3.82 29.92 26.29
N ALA A 587 -3.73 29.02 27.27
CA ALA A 587 -3.95 29.34 28.67
C ALA A 587 -2.75 30.03 29.31
N SER A 588 -1.54 29.57 28.99
CA SER A 588 -0.28 30.14 29.48
C SER A 588 0.23 31.29 28.62
N GLY A 589 -0.09 31.29 27.32
CA GLY A 589 0.44 32.27 26.36
C GLY A 589 1.90 32.02 25.99
N GLU A 590 2.38 30.78 26.13
CA GLU A 590 3.77 30.41 25.87
C GLU A 590 3.91 29.44 24.70
N SER A 591 4.97 29.64 23.91
CA SER A 591 5.40 28.72 22.87
C SER A 591 6.54 27.81 23.33
N ARG A 592 6.56 26.57 22.84
CA ARG A 592 7.69 25.65 23.01
C ARG A 592 7.87 24.74 21.80
N THR A 593 9.09 24.24 21.63
CA THR A 593 9.42 23.25 20.60
C THR A 593 8.89 21.87 20.98
N ILE A 594 8.41 21.10 19.99
CA ILE A 594 8.01 19.70 20.15
C ILE A 594 9.05 18.78 19.50
N ALA A 595 9.34 19.01 18.21
CA ALA A 595 10.19 18.15 17.41
C ALA A 595 10.71 18.91 16.18
N ASP A 596 11.81 18.43 15.60
CA ASP A 596 12.16 18.71 14.21
C ASP A 596 11.69 17.55 13.32
N LEU A 597 11.16 17.84 12.14
CA LEU A 597 10.45 16.92 11.25
C LEU A 597 11.08 16.93 9.84
N PRO A 598 11.00 15.81 9.09
CA PRO A 598 11.45 15.74 7.71
C PRO A 598 10.50 16.45 6.73
N TYR A 599 9.21 16.56 7.07
CA TYR A 599 8.18 17.22 6.27
C TYR A 599 7.24 18.05 7.14
N ALA A 600 6.57 19.02 6.51
CA ALA A 600 5.60 19.90 7.18
C ALA A 600 4.16 19.36 7.22
N SER A 601 3.95 18.07 6.95
CA SER A 601 2.62 17.47 6.84
C SER A 601 2.13 16.96 8.20
N ILE A 602 1.41 17.83 8.92
CA ILE A 602 0.84 17.52 10.23
C ILE A 602 -0.69 17.54 10.20
N ALA A 603 -1.30 16.77 11.10
CA ALA A 603 -2.74 16.70 11.25
C ALA A 603 -3.18 16.74 12.71
N VAL A 604 -4.44 17.17 12.91
CA VAL A 604 -5.05 17.32 14.23
C VAL A 604 -5.27 15.95 14.87
N SER A 605 -4.75 15.76 16.10
CA SER A 605 -5.11 14.61 16.92
C SER A 605 -6.47 14.76 17.57
N HIS A 606 -7.12 13.63 17.85
CA HIS A 606 -8.30 13.59 18.70
C HIS A 606 -7.99 13.95 20.17
N ARG A 607 -6.71 13.97 20.55
CA ARG A 607 -6.21 14.33 21.88
C ARG A 607 -5.44 15.64 21.83
N ALA A 608 -5.63 16.49 22.83
CA ALA A 608 -5.00 17.82 22.87
C ALA A 608 -3.48 17.77 23.12
N ASP A 609 -2.98 16.67 23.69
CA ASP A 609 -1.58 16.43 24.00
C ASP A 609 -0.83 15.65 22.91
N GLU A 610 -1.42 15.53 21.73
CA GLU A 610 -0.83 14.85 20.58
C GLU A 610 -1.03 15.68 19.31
N VAL A 611 -0.16 15.42 18.34
CA VAL A 611 -0.30 15.87 16.96
C VAL A 611 0.15 14.74 16.06
N TYR A 612 -0.48 14.60 14.89
CA TYR A 612 -0.14 13.53 13.97
C TYR A 612 0.77 14.02 12.87
N LEU A 613 1.71 13.17 12.47
CA LEU A 613 2.60 13.39 11.33
C LEU A 613 2.18 12.45 10.21
N CYS A 614 1.80 13.00 9.07
CA CYS A 614 1.54 12.24 7.85
C CYS A 614 2.85 12.12 7.08
N TYR A 615 3.48 10.96 7.15
CA TYR A 615 4.84 10.70 6.68
C TYR A 615 4.82 9.85 5.40
N THR A 616 5.67 10.25 4.46
CA THR A 616 6.05 9.47 3.29
C THR A 616 7.57 9.36 3.25
N ASP A 617 8.13 8.18 3.02
CA ASP A 617 9.58 8.07 2.88
C ASP A 617 10.06 8.87 1.64
N GLY A 618 11.19 9.55 1.79
CA GLY A 618 11.70 10.44 0.74
C GLY A 618 12.35 9.69 -0.43
N ALA A 619 12.80 8.46 -0.20
CA ALA A 619 13.53 7.67 -1.20
C ALA A 619 12.60 7.16 -2.31
N THR A 620 11.37 6.78 -1.95
CA THR A 620 10.37 6.20 -2.86
C THR A 620 9.10 7.03 -2.96
N LEU A 621 9.08 8.23 -2.36
CA LEU A 621 7.91 9.12 -2.33
C LEU A 621 6.65 8.43 -1.75
N GLY A 622 6.87 7.57 -0.75
CA GLY A 622 5.81 6.85 -0.05
C GLY A 622 5.34 5.55 -0.72
N ASP A 623 6.11 4.98 -1.65
CA ASP A 623 5.83 3.63 -2.16
C ASP A 623 6.20 2.55 -1.12
N VAL A 624 7.22 2.79 -0.30
CA VAL A 624 7.65 1.84 0.77
C VAL A 624 7.01 2.17 2.11
N VAL A 625 7.07 3.43 2.55
CA VAL A 625 6.44 3.86 3.81
C VAL A 625 5.53 5.04 3.57
N ARG A 626 4.24 4.81 3.79
CA ARG A 626 3.20 5.82 3.87
C ARG A 626 2.46 5.63 5.19
N ALA A 627 2.78 6.42 6.19
CA ALA A 627 2.33 6.16 7.56
C ALA A 627 1.92 7.44 8.29
N THR A 628 1.03 7.31 9.25
CA THR A 628 0.67 8.36 10.20
C THR A 628 1.28 8.04 11.56
N TYR A 629 2.15 8.91 12.08
CA TYR A 629 2.79 8.76 13.38
C TYR A 629 2.17 9.65 14.46
N ILE A 630 2.22 9.18 15.69
CA ILE A 630 1.86 9.98 16.87
C ILE A 630 3.09 10.75 17.34
N ILE A 631 2.99 12.08 17.37
CA ILE A 631 3.95 12.95 18.04
C ILE A 631 3.36 13.35 19.40
N PRO A 632 4.00 12.98 20.52
CA PRO A 632 3.64 13.51 21.83
C PRO A 632 3.88 15.01 21.87
N ALA A 633 2.83 15.77 22.18
CA ALA A 633 2.85 17.21 22.35
C ALA A 633 2.50 17.61 23.80
N GLY A 634 2.58 16.66 24.74
CA GLY A 634 2.36 16.84 26.18
C GLY A 634 3.32 17.80 26.83
#